data_AF-A0A350HYT2-F1
#
_entry.id   AF-A0A350HYT2-F1
#
_cell.length_a   1.000
_cell.length_b   1.000
_cell.length_c   1.000
_cell.angle_alpha   90.00
_cell.angle_beta   90.00
_cell.angle_gamma   90.00
#
_symmetry.space_group_name_H-M   'P 1'
#
loop_
_entity.id
_entity.type
_entity.pdbx_description
1 polymer ?
#
loop_
_entity_poly.entity_id
_entity_poly.type
_entity_poly.pdbx_seq_one_letter_code
_entity_poly.pdbx_strand_id
1 'polypeptide(L)'
;WKIAHPNVSNGGTLATAGDLVFQGNGEAEFVAYHAGTGQVLWRYFTGTAIIAPPVTYSIKGVQYVAVLAGWGGAYGLDSPPSGKAQEYFQEGILYTFKLEGQGAAPRLTKLQREIPDLKSAGFGVDIESANKGRNLYFDNCVFCHGSVDGQGGALPDLATTSVAYHKLWPQLVLEGILARSKGMPAFKGFLTDEESSAIQHYIIQETQKLYDEQSQ
;
A
#
# COMPACT_ATOMS: atom_id res chain seq x y z
N TRP A 1 29.30 7.24 3.03
CA TRP A 1 28.91 5.86 2.65
C TRP A 1 27.57 5.90 1.92
N LYS A 2 27.18 4.82 1.23
CA LYS A 2 25.89 4.72 0.52
C LYS A 2 25.29 3.34 0.77
N ILE A 3 23.99 3.30 1.02
CA ILE A 3 23.20 2.07 1.13
C ILE A 3 22.14 2.14 0.05
N ALA A 4 22.04 1.08 -0.75
CA ALA A 4 21.01 0.95 -1.76
C ALA A 4 19.77 0.30 -1.14
N HIS A 5 18.60 0.84 -1.47
CA HIS A 5 17.31 0.23 -1.17
C HIS A 5 16.62 -0.18 -2.47
N PRO A 6 15.82 -1.27 -2.47
CA PRO A 6 15.07 -1.69 -3.65
C PRO A 6 13.96 -0.70 -4.04
N ASN A 7 13.43 0.05 -3.07
CA ASN A 7 12.34 0.99 -3.26
C ASN A 7 12.85 2.44 -3.32
N VAL A 8 12.13 3.28 -4.06
CA VAL A 8 12.38 4.74 -4.15
C VAL A 8 11.84 5.50 -2.92
N SER A 9 10.81 4.99 -2.25
CA SER A 9 10.20 5.63 -1.08
C SER A 9 10.69 4.94 0.20
N ASN A 10 11.58 5.64 0.91
CA ASN A 10 12.11 5.24 2.21
C ASN A 10 11.88 6.39 3.19
N GLY A 11 11.95 6.09 4.48
CA GLY A 11 11.76 7.06 5.54
C GLY A 11 12.86 8.10 5.61
N GLY A 12 12.51 9.24 6.20
CA GLY A 12 13.48 10.24 6.60
C GLY A 12 14.50 9.68 7.60
N THR A 13 15.56 10.42 7.84
CA THR A 13 16.67 10.00 8.71
C THR A 13 16.73 10.83 9.99
N LEU A 14 17.33 10.26 11.04
CA LEU A 14 17.63 10.93 12.30
C LEU A 14 19.09 10.66 12.68
N ALA A 15 19.92 11.70 12.70
CA ALA A 15 21.28 11.62 13.22
C ALA A 15 21.31 11.99 14.72
N THR A 16 22.20 11.38 15.49
CA THR A 16 22.41 11.67 16.92
C THR A 16 23.88 11.86 17.23
N ALA A 17 24.19 12.50 18.36
CA ALA A 17 25.57 12.68 18.84
C ALA A 17 26.26 11.37 19.27
N GLY A 18 25.55 10.24 19.30
CA GLY A 18 26.11 8.92 19.61
C GLY A 18 26.67 8.17 18.40
N ASP A 19 27.03 8.88 17.33
CA ASP A 19 27.48 8.31 16.04
C ASP A 19 26.47 7.33 15.41
N LEU A 20 25.17 7.63 15.56
CA LEU A 20 24.08 6.85 14.98
C LEU A 20 23.27 7.67 13.97
N VAL A 21 22.88 7.01 12.87
CA VAL A 21 21.81 7.45 11.97
C VAL A 21 20.69 6.39 12.00
N PHE A 22 19.48 6.81 12.30
CA PHE A 22 18.28 5.96 12.24
C PHE A 22 17.49 6.24 10.97
N GLN A 23 16.92 5.19 10.38
CA GLN A 23 16.06 5.30 9.20
C GLN A 23 15.04 4.14 9.17
N GLY A 24 13.81 4.45 8.79
CA GLY A 24 12.85 3.43 8.36
C GLY A 24 12.85 3.28 6.84
N ASN A 25 12.54 2.10 6.29
CA ASN A 25 12.64 1.86 4.84
C ASN A 25 11.39 1.21 4.22
N GLY A 26 11.40 1.12 2.88
CA GLY A 26 10.35 0.48 2.08
C GLY A 26 10.19 -1.02 2.29
N GLU A 27 11.11 -1.66 3.03
CA GLU A 27 11.10 -3.09 3.36
C GLU A 27 10.56 -3.35 4.78
N ALA A 28 9.97 -2.32 5.40
CA ALA A 28 9.46 -2.32 6.77
C ALA A 28 10.52 -2.54 7.85
N GLU A 29 11.79 -2.29 7.56
CA GLU A 29 12.84 -2.28 8.57
C GLU A 29 13.01 -0.87 9.16
N PHE A 30 13.13 -0.80 10.48
CA PHE A 30 13.69 0.34 11.19
C PHE A 30 15.14 0.02 11.57
N VAL A 31 16.09 0.79 11.07
CA VAL A 31 17.52 0.46 11.09
C VAL A 31 18.31 1.56 11.77
N ALA A 32 19.31 1.16 12.57
CA ALA A 32 20.33 2.04 13.12
C ALA A 32 21.68 1.73 12.45
N TYR A 33 22.29 2.76 11.89
CA TYR A 33 23.57 2.71 11.22
C TYR A 33 24.64 3.47 12.00
N HIS A 34 25.88 3.02 11.93
CA HIS A 34 27.03 3.83 12.34
C HIS A 34 27.18 5.04 11.41
N ALA A 35 27.17 6.25 11.97
CA ALA A 35 27.09 7.51 11.21
C ALA A 35 28.29 7.74 10.29
N GLY A 36 29.50 7.30 10.67
CA GLY A 36 30.71 7.48 9.86
C GLY A 36 30.89 6.46 8.73
N THR A 37 30.32 5.27 8.85
CA THR A 37 30.65 4.12 7.97
C THR A 37 29.44 3.52 7.26
N GLY A 38 28.23 3.72 7.77
CA GLY A 38 27.02 3.10 7.23
C GLY A 38 26.83 1.65 7.65
N GLN A 39 27.67 1.15 8.55
CA GLN A 39 27.52 -0.21 9.07
C GLN A 39 26.16 -0.34 9.79
N VAL A 40 25.39 -1.37 9.45
CA VAL A 40 24.18 -1.71 10.20
C VAL A 40 24.58 -2.21 11.58
N LEU A 41 24.09 -1.52 12.62
CA LEU A 41 24.34 -1.88 14.03
C LEU A 41 23.14 -2.59 14.64
N TRP A 42 21.94 -2.23 14.19
CA TRP A 42 20.68 -2.81 14.68
C TRP A 42 19.58 -2.64 13.65
N ARG A 43 18.61 -3.57 13.63
CA ARG A 43 17.41 -3.50 12.78
C ARG A 43 16.21 -4.14 13.45
N TYR A 44 15.02 -3.70 13.07
CA TYR A 44 13.75 -4.26 13.53
C TYR A 44 12.70 -4.25 12.43
N PHE A 45 12.00 -5.37 12.22
CA PHE A 45 10.91 -5.46 11.25
C PHE A 45 9.60 -4.99 11.87
N THR A 46 9.03 -3.92 11.31
CA THR A 46 7.80 -3.26 11.79
C THR A 46 6.54 -3.77 11.09
N GLY A 47 6.67 -4.63 10.08
CA GLY A 47 5.52 -5.19 9.36
C GLY A 47 4.82 -4.24 8.38
N THR A 48 5.09 -2.94 8.42
CA THR A 48 4.69 -1.98 7.38
C THR A 48 5.84 -1.05 7.06
N ALA A 49 5.95 -0.67 5.79
CA ALA A 49 7.01 0.21 5.34
C ALA A 49 6.92 1.59 6.01
N ILE A 50 8.06 2.25 6.14
CA ILE A 50 8.18 3.49 6.92
C ILE A 50 8.61 4.62 5.99
N ILE A 51 7.79 5.66 5.90
CA ILE A 51 8.12 6.90 5.15
C ILE A 51 8.37 8.10 6.09
N ALA A 52 7.95 8.01 7.35
CA ALA A 52 8.13 9.09 8.31
C ALA A 52 9.58 9.17 8.83
N PRO A 53 10.09 10.38 9.14
CA PRO A 53 11.35 10.51 9.85
C PRO A 53 11.21 10.04 11.32
N PRO A 54 12.23 9.38 11.88
CA PRO A 54 12.28 9.09 13.31
C PRO A 54 12.50 10.36 14.15
N VAL A 55 12.12 10.31 15.42
CA VAL A 55 12.43 11.34 16.43
C VAL A 55 13.07 10.68 17.66
N THR A 56 13.87 11.43 18.41
CA THR A 56 14.41 10.98 19.71
C THR A 56 14.14 12.00 20.79
N TYR A 57 13.91 11.53 22.01
CA TYR A 57 13.62 12.36 23.18
C TYR A 57 14.04 11.60 24.45
N SER A 58 13.97 12.26 25.61
CA SER A 58 14.22 11.62 26.89
C SER A 58 13.08 11.84 27.88
N ILE A 59 12.83 10.84 28.73
CA ILE A 59 11.89 10.93 29.84
C ILE A 59 12.61 10.41 31.09
N LYS A 60 12.74 11.28 32.11
CA LYS A 60 13.41 10.95 33.38
C LYS A 60 14.80 10.32 33.18
N GLY A 61 15.59 10.88 32.26
CA GLY A 61 16.96 10.42 31.96
C GLY A 61 17.04 9.19 31.05
N VAL A 62 15.92 8.58 30.65
CA VAL A 62 15.92 7.46 29.69
C VAL A 62 15.67 8.01 28.29
N GLN A 63 16.55 7.70 27.34
CA GLN A 63 16.40 8.07 25.94
C GLN A 63 15.46 7.09 25.22
N TYR A 64 14.62 7.64 24.34
CA TYR A 64 13.72 6.92 23.47
C TYR A 64 13.95 7.35 22.01
N VAL A 65 13.72 6.44 21.08
CA VAL A 65 13.65 6.71 19.64
C VAL A 65 12.29 6.24 19.16
N ALA A 66 11.52 7.11 18.53
CA ALA A 66 10.19 6.80 18.06
C ALA A 66 10.07 7.03 16.55
N VAL A 67 9.23 6.23 15.90
CA VAL A 67 8.94 6.34 14.47
C VAL A 67 7.51 5.91 14.20
N LEU A 68 6.83 6.66 13.33
CA LEU A 68 5.52 6.28 12.82
C LEU A 68 5.73 5.36 11.61
N ALA A 69 5.40 4.08 11.77
CA ALA A 69 5.43 3.10 10.69
C ALA A 69 4.08 3.09 9.99
N GLY A 70 4.09 3.19 8.66
CA GLY A 70 2.89 3.29 7.84
C GLY A 70 3.25 3.61 6.40
N TRP A 71 2.94 2.68 5.50
CA TRP A 71 3.13 2.87 4.07
C TRP A 71 2.10 3.85 3.49
N GLY A 72 2.52 4.67 2.53
CA GLY A 72 1.66 5.66 1.91
C GLY A 72 2.45 6.77 1.22
N GLY A 73 1.94 8.00 1.30
CA GLY A 73 2.43 9.10 0.46
C GLY A 73 2.06 8.88 -1.01
N ALA A 74 2.42 9.82 -1.89
CA ALA A 74 1.99 9.77 -3.30
C ALA A 74 2.39 8.45 -3.99
N TYR A 75 3.62 7.98 -3.77
CA TYR A 75 4.10 6.72 -4.33
C TYR A 75 3.45 5.49 -3.68
N GLY A 76 3.29 5.49 -2.36
CA GLY A 76 2.79 4.31 -1.65
C GLY A 76 1.27 4.11 -1.77
N LEU A 77 0.52 5.04 -2.37
CA LEU A 77 -0.92 4.85 -2.60
C LEU A 77 -1.18 3.66 -3.53
N ASP A 78 -0.54 3.68 -4.70
CA ASP A 78 -0.75 2.70 -5.77
C ASP A 78 0.37 1.66 -5.88
N SER A 79 1.55 1.96 -5.34
CA SER A 79 2.72 1.10 -5.47
C SER A 79 2.97 0.32 -4.18
N PRO A 80 3.29 -0.99 -4.26
CA PRO A 80 3.51 -1.79 -3.08
C PRO A 80 4.83 -1.42 -2.39
N PRO A 81 4.97 -1.73 -1.09
CA PRO A 81 6.28 -1.72 -0.44
C PRO A 81 7.18 -2.82 -1.05
N SER A 82 8.42 -2.95 -0.59
CA SER A 82 9.38 -3.93 -1.15
C SER A 82 9.66 -5.10 -0.20
N GLY A 83 10.16 -6.19 -0.78
CA GLY A 83 10.56 -7.38 -0.02
C GLY A 83 9.42 -7.96 0.82
N LYS A 84 9.75 -8.41 2.04
CA LYS A 84 8.80 -9.07 2.95
C LYS A 84 7.63 -8.17 3.36
N ALA A 85 7.76 -6.84 3.26
CA ALA A 85 6.68 -5.92 3.61
C ALA A 85 5.42 -6.11 2.73
N GLN A 86 5.55 -6.69 1.54
CA GLN A 86 4.41 -6.97 0.65
C GLN A 86 3.46 -8.05 1.19
N GLU A 87 3.95 -8.91 2.10
CA GLU A 87 3.14 -10.00 2.67
C GLU A 87 2.20 -9.53 3.78
N TYR A 88 2.31 -8.28 4.24
CA TYR A 88 1.64 -7.78 5.42
C TYR A 88 0.82 -6.52 5.11
N PHE A 89 -0.30 -6.41 5.80
CA PHE A 89 -1.05 -5.17 5.93
C PHE A 89 -1.01 -4.77 7.40
N GLN A 90 -0.53 -3.57 7.69
CA GLN A 90 -0.58 -3.04 9.04
C GLN A 90 -1.09 -1.60 8.98
N GLU A 91 -2.07 -1.31 9.82
CA GLU A 91 -2.46 0.08 10.10
C GLU A 91 -1.27 0.87 10.64
N GLY A 92 -1.35 2.20 10.57
CA GLY A 92 -0.29 3.05 11.08
C GLY A 92 -0.01 2.80 12.57
N ILE A 93 1.24 2.54 12.92
CA ILE A 93 1.66 2.24 14.30
C ILE A 93 2.81 3.14 14.72
N LEU A 94 2.69 3.70 15.92
CA LEU A 94 3.82 4.34 16.60
C LEU A 94 4.70 3.28 17.27
N TYR A 95 5.91 3.11 16.77
CA TYR A 95 6.94 2.35 17.45
C TYR A 95 7.77 3.27 18.32
N THR A 96 8.12 2.83 19.53
CA THR A 96 9.03 3.53 20.43
C THR A 96 10.01 2.53 21.02
N PHE A 97 11.30 2.82 20.83
CA PHE A 97 12.42 1.99 21.24
C PHE A 97 13.20 2.67 22.36
N LYS A 98 13.75 1.87 23.26
CA LYS A 98 14.76 2.26 24.24
C LYS A 98 15.73 1.10 24.46
N LEU A 99 16.88 1.37 25.06
CA LEU A 99 17.77 0.29 25.51
C LEU A 99 17.03 -0.65 26.46
N GLU A 100 17.23 -1.96 26.25
CA GLU A 100 16.62 -3.03 27.04
C GLU A 100 15.08 -2.98 27.10
N GLY A 101 14.45 -2.35 26.11
CA GLY A 101 12.99 -2.31 26.00
C GLY A 101 12.41 -3.71 25.81
N GLN A 102 11.45 -4.07 26.66
CA GLN A 102 10.71 -5.35 26.61
C GLN A 102 9.27 -5.15 26.14
N GLY A 103 9.03 -4.14 25.30
CA GLY A 103 7.70 -3.88 24.74
C GLY A 103 7.22 -5.07 23.90
N ALA A 104 5.93 -5.35 23.93
CA ALA A 104 5.35 -6.38 23.08
C ALA A 104 5.36 -5.93 21.62
N ALA A 105 5.79 -6.83 20.72
CA ALA A 105 5.65 -6.62 19.29
C ALA A 105 4.15 -6.65 18.92
N PRO A 106 3.66 -5.71 18.08
CA PRO A 106 2.29 -5.78 17.63
C PRO A 106 2.06 -7.02 16.77
N ARG A 107 0.82 -7.53 16.75
CA ARG A 107 0.44 -8.61 15.85
C ARG A 107 0.45 -8.08 14.42
N LEU A 108 1.21 -8.74 13.56
CA LEU A 108 1.22 -8.44 12.13
C LEU A 108 0.09 -9.18 11.43
N THR A 109 -0.66 -8.47 10.59
CA THR A 109 -1.72 -9.06 9.78
C THR A 109 -1.17 -9.39 8.40
N LYS A 110 -1.31 -10.64 7.96
CA LYS A 110 -0.97 -11.01 6.59
C LYS A 110 -1.98 -10.39 5.64
N LEU A 111 -1.48 -9.82 4.56
CA LEU A 111 -2.34 -9.27 3.52
C LEU A 111 -3.00 -10.43 2.76
N GLN A 112 -4.31 -10.34 2.57
CA GLN A 112 -5.07 -11.28 1.75
C GLN A 112 -5.37 -10.60 0.40
N ARG A 113 -4.61 -10.98 -0.63
CA ARG A 113 -4.89 -10.59 -2.02
C ARG A 113 -5.38 -11.83 -2.74
N GLU A 114 -6.69 -11.92 -2.90
CA GLU A 114 -7.30 -12.98 -3.69
C GLU A 114 -7.82 -12.36 -4.98
N ILE A 115 -7.41 -12.92 -6.11
CA ILE A 115 -7.97 -12.56 -7.41
C ILE A 115 -9.21 -13.44 -7.59
N PRO A 116 -10.41 -12.86 -7.70
CA PRO A 116 -11.63 -13.65 -7.77
C PRO A 116 -11.85 -14.22 -9.17
N ASP A 117 -12.44 -15.43 -9.23
CA ASP A 117 -12.93 -16.01 -10.47
C ASP A 117 -14.20 -15.32 -10.96
N LEU A 118 -14.02 -14.19 -11.66
CA LEU A 118 -15.13 -13.41 -12.18
C LEU A 118 -15.86 -14.12 -13.34
N LYS A 119 -15.16 -14.97 -14.10
CA LYS A 119 -15.75 -15.73 -15.21
C LYS A 119 -16.77 -16.73 -14.67
N SER A 120 -16.39 -17.53 -13.67
CA SER A 120 -17.31 -18.48 -13.02
C SER A 120 -18.43 -17.76 -12.25
N ALA A 121 -18.19 -16.53 -11.78
CA ALA A 121 -19.21 -15.70 -11.15
C ALA A 121 -20.20 -15.05 -12.14
N GLY A 122 -20.05 -15.28 -13.44
CA GLY A 122 -20.97 -14.82 -14.49
C GLY A 122 -20.66 -13.44 -15.07
N PHE A 123 -19.49 -12.86 -14.78
CA PHE A 123 -19.09 -11.60 -15.39
C PHE A 123 -18.47 -11.83 -16.77
N GLY A 124 -19.10 -11.26 -17.79
CA GLY A 124 -18.58 -11.20 -19.16
C GLY A 124 -17.78 -9.93 -19.41
N VAL A 125 -16.93 -9.97 -20.43
CA VAL A 125 -16.17 -8.81 -20.89
C VAL A 125 -16.65 -8.44 -22.29
N ASP A 126 -17.13 -7.21 -22.44
CA ASP A 126 -17.18 -6.55 -23.75
C ASP A 126 -15.82 -5.90 -24.01
N ILE A 127 -15.13 -6.39 -25.03
CA ILE A 127 -13.76 -5.97 -25.36
C ILE A 127 -13.72 -4.52 -25.86
N GLU A 128 -14.73 -4.06 -26.60
CA GLU A 128 -14.74 -2.66 -27.07
C GLU A 128 -14.93 -1.71 -25.88
N SER A 129 -15.88 -2.04 -25.00
CA SER A 129 -16.10 -1.30 -23.76
C SER A 129 -14.87 -1.33 -22.84
N ALA A 130 -14.19 -2.47 -22.69
CA ALA A 130 -12.96 -2.57 -21.91
C ALA A 130 -11.83 -1.67 -22.46
N ASN A 131 -11.67 -1.61 -23.78
CA ASN A 131 -10.67 -0.73 -24.40
C ASN A 131 -10.95 0.76 -24.15
N LYS A 132 -12.22 1.19 -24.20
CA LYS A 132 -12.62 2.55 -23.83
C LYS A 132 -12.42 2.80 -22.33
N GLY A 133 -12.85 1.83 -21.52
CA GLY A 133 -12.75 1.83 -20.06
C GLY A 133 -11.33 1.96 -19.54
N ARG A 134 -10.36 1.38 -20.25
CA ARG A 134 -8.94 1.53 -19.93
C ARG A 134 -8.54 3.01 -19.88
N ASN A 135 -8.83 3.79 -20.91
CA ASN A 135 -8.43 5.20 -20.95
C ASN A 135 -9.09 5.99 -19.81
N LEU A 136 -10.39 5.78 -19.60
CA LEU A 136 -11.14 6.40 -18.52
C LEU A 136 -10.57 6.02 -17.13
N TYR A 137 -10.13 4.77 -16.95
CA TYR A 137 -9.48 4.32 -15.73
C TYR A 137 -8.15 5.06 -15.49
N PHE A 138 -7.33 5.22 -16.54
CA PHE A 138 -6.07 5.97 -16.45
C PHE A 138 -6.29 7.46 -16.18
N ASP A 139 -7.40 8.03 -16.62
CA ASP A 139 -7.72 9.45 -16.35
C ASP A 139 -8.28 9.69 -14.95
N ASN A 140 -8.96 8.69 -14.35
CA ASN A 140 -9.78 8.91 -13.15
C ASN A 140 -9.37 8.07 -11.92
N CYS A 141 -8.77 6.91 -12.11
CA CYS A 141 -8.64 5.88 -11.06
C CYS A 141 -7.20 5.53 -10.73
N VAL A 142 -6.31 5.56 -11.74
CA VAL A 142 -4.94 5.01 -11.63
C VAL A 142 -4.11 5.64 -10.51
N PHE A 143 -4.27 6.92 -10.21
CA PHE A 143 -3.47 7.60 -9.17
C PHE A 143 -3.79 7.16 -7.74
N CYS A 144 -4.92 6.47 -7.54
CA CYS A 144 -5.27 5.88 -6.26
C CYS A 144 -5.12 4.36 -6.29
N HIS A 145 -5.56 3.72 -7.36
CA HIS A 145 -5.66 2.26 -7.44
C HIS A 145 -4.48 1.58 -8.15
N GLY A 146 -3.63 2.34 -8.84
CA GLY A 146 -2.52 1.80 -9.62
C GLY A 146 -2.97 1.11 -10.91
N SER A 147 -2.04 0.36 -11.50
CA SER A 147 -2.39 -0.61 -12.54
C SER A 147 -3.29 -1.69 -11.97
N VAL A 148 -4.09 -2.34 -12.81
CA VAL A 148 -4.92 -3.48 -12.42
C VAL A 148 -4.07 -4.75 -12.58
N ASP A 149 -3.13 -4.99 -11.66
CA ASP A 149 -2.12 -6.06 -11.75
C ASP A 149 -2.07 -7.00 -10.54
N GLY A 150 -2.96 -6.78 -9.56
CA GLY A 150 -3.08 -7.56 -8.34
C GLY A 150 -2.08 -7.17 -7.26
N GLN A 151 -1.23 -6.17 -7.47
CA GLN A 151 -0.23 -5.76 -6.50
C GLN A 151 -0.73 -4.64 -5.60
N GLY A 152 -1.21 -3.53 -6.17
CA GLY A 152 -1.68 -2.37 -5.41
C GLY A 152 -0.66 -1.79 -4.42
N GLY A 153 -1.11 -0.85 -3.60
CA GLY A 153 -0.26 -0.15 -2.62
C GLY A 153 -0.88 -0.13 -1.23
N ALA A 154 -0.90 1.05 -0.62
CA ALA A 154 -1.69 1.32 0.57
C ALA A 154 -3.20 1.26 0.29
N LEU A 155 -3.59 1.54 -0.96
CA LEU A 155 -4.95 1.33 -1.47
C LEU A 155 -5.04 0.00 -2.22
N PRO A 156 -6.24 -0.63 -2.22
CA PRO A 156 -6.42 -1.92 -2.89
C PRO A 156 -6.33 -1.78 -4.41
N ASP A 157 -5.65 -2.74 -5.02
CA ASP A 157 -5.72 -2.99 -6.46
C ASP A 157 -7.11 -3.48 -6.84
N LEU A 158 -7.70 -2.92 -7.89
CA LEU A 158 -9.04 -3.29 -8.31
C LEU A 158 -9.16 -4.69 -8.93
N ALA A 159 -8.04 -5.35 -9.29
CA ALA A 159 -8.00 -6.76 -9.66
C ALA A 159 -8.44 -7.69 -8.52
N THR A 160 -8.35 -7.22 -7.27
CA THR A 160 -8.76 -7.98 -6.08
C THR A 160 -10.20 -7.68 -5.65
N THR A 161 -10.95 -6.92 -6.46
CA THR A 161 -12.33 -6.53 -6.14
C THR A 161 -13.24 -7.75 -6.08
N SER A 162 -13.82 -8.02 -4.91
CA SER A 162 -14.70 -9.19 -4.75
C SER A 162 -15.90 -9.21 -5.70
N VAL A 163 -16.42 -10.40 -5.99
CA VAL A 163 -17.67 -10.61 -6.75
C VAL A 163 -18.82 -9.76 -6.20
N ALA A 164 -18.93 -9.64 -4.88
CA ALA A 164 -19.97 -8.83 -4.24
C ALA A 164 -19.83 -7.34 -4.57
N TYR A 165 -18.59 -6.83 -4.61
CA TYR A 165 -18.33 -5.43 -4.93
C TYR A 165 -18.53 -5.14 -6.42
N HIS A 166 -18.17 -6.07 -7.32
CA HIS A 166 -18.54 -5.93 -8.73
C HIS A 166 -20.06 -5.85 -8.95
N LYS A 167 -20.87 -6.54 -8.14
CA LYS A 167 -22.34 -6.43 -8.21
C LYS A 167 -22.88 -5.09 -7.69
N LEU A 168 -22.10 -4.36 -6.89
CA LEU A 168 -22.43 -3.06 -6.31
C LEU A 168 -21.71 -1.90 -7.03
N TRP A 169 -21.26 -2.13 -8.27
CA TRP A 169 -20.40 -1.20 -8.98
C TRP A 169 -20.96 0.24 -9.08
N PRO A 170 -22.23 0.46 -9.51
CA PRO A 170 -22.78 1.82 -9.56
C PRO A 170 -22.82 2.50 -8.18
N GLN A 171 -23.13 1.75 -7.12
CA GLN A 171 -23.18 2.27 -5.76
C GLN A 171 -21.79 2.67 -5.26
N LEU A 172 -20.76 1.89 -5.61
CA LEU A 172 -19.38 2.17 -5.23
C LEU A 172 -18.80 3.36 -5.97
N VAL A 173 -18.93 3.38 -7.30
CA VAL A 173 -18.22 4.33 -8.16
C VAL A 173 -19.04 5.59 -8.40
N LEU A 174 -20.32 5.47 -8.74
CA LEU A 174 -21.14 6.65 -9.05
C LEU A 174 -21.76 7.24 -7.79
N GLU A 175 -22.41 6.43 -6.96
CA GLU A 175 -23.12 6.93 -5.76
C GLU A 175 -22.19 7.18 -4.57
N GLY A 176 -20.99 6.57 -4.56
CA GLY A 176 -19.96 6.79 -3.55
C GLY A 176 -20.33 6.30 -2.16
N ILE A 177 -20.86 5.08 -2.03
CA ILE A 177 -21.21 4.51 -0.71
C ILE A 177 -20.00 4.38 0.25
N LEU A 178 -18.78 4.44 -0.29
CA LEU A 178 -17.52 4.42 0.47
C LEU A 178 -16.88 5.80 0.69
N ALA A 179 -17.47 6.88 0.17
CA ALA A 179 -16.87 8.21 0.23
C ALA A 179 -16.61 8.68 1.66
N ARG A 180 -17.60 8.52 2.55
CA ARG A 180 -17.46 8.96 3.95
C ARG A 180 -16.62 8.03 4.81
N SER A 181 -16.65 6.73 4.56
CA SER A 181 -16.05 5.71 5.43
C SER A 181 -14.61 5.37 5.03
N LYS A 182 -14.27 5.49 3.74
CA LYS A 182 -12.98 5.05 3.17
C LYS A 182 -12.34 6.07 2.23
N GLY A 183 -13.01 7.18 1.93
CA GLY A 183 -12.45 8.24 1.08
C GLY A 183 -12.52 7.95 -0.43
N MET A 184 -13.21 6.89 -0.88
CA MET A 184 -13.43 6.62 -2.31
C MET A 184 -14.47 7.60 -2.87
N PRO A 185 -14.10 8.54 -3.76
CA PRO A 185 -15.00 9.58 -4.21
C PRO A 185 -16.18 9.04 -5.04
N ALA A 186 -17.29 9.78 -5.01
CA ALA A 186 -18.41 9.57 -5.91
C ALA A 186 -18.12 10.22 -7.26
N PHE A 187 -18.35 9.50 -8.36
CA PHE A 187 -18.11 9.98 -9.72
C PHE A 187 -19.39 10.40 -10.46
N LYS A 188 -20.56 10.35 -9.80
CA LYS A 188 -21.80 10.86 -10.39
C LYS A 188 -21.65 12.34 -10.76
N GLY A 189 -21.93 12.65 -12.03
CA GLY A 189 -21.76 13.99 -12.60
C GLY A 189 -20.38 14.23 -13.25
N PHE A 190 -19.44 13.30 -13.10
CA PHE A 190 -18.15 13.28 -13.79
C PHE A 190 -18.05 12.13 -14.79
N LEU A 191 -18.68 10.99 -14.49
CA LEU A 191 -18.81 9.84 -15.38
C LEU A 191 -20.29 9.53 -15.61
N THR A 192 -20.61 9.11 -16.84
CA THR A 192 -21.89 8.49 -17.19
C THR A 192 -21.94 7.03 -16.74
N ASP A 193 -23.14 6.45 -16.74
CA ASP A 193 -23.32 5.02 -16.43
C ASP A 193 -22.56 4.12 -17.41
N GLU A 194 -22.53 4.49 -18.70
CA GLU A 194 -21.80 3.76 -19.74
C GLU A 194 -20.29 3.84 -19.54
N GLU A 195 -19.74 5.03 -19.26
CA GLU A 195 -18.31 5.21 -18.98
C GLU A 195 -17.88 4.46 -17.71
N SER A 196 -18.71 4.50 -16.66
CA SER A 196 -18.48 3.73 -15.44
C SER A 196 -18.49 2.23 -15.71
N SER A 197 -19.46 1.73 -16.51
CA SER A 197 -19.54 0.34 -16.93
C SER A 197 -18.35 -0.07 -17.79
N ALA A 198 -17.87 0.80 -18.68
CA ALA A 198 -16.68 0.56 -19.49
C ALA A 198 -15.44 0.36 -18.61
N ILE A 199 -15.24 1.20 -17.59
CA ILE A 199 -14.17 1.01 -16.59
C ILE A 199 -14.30 -0.35 -15.90
N GLN A 200 -15.53 -0.76 -15.52
CA GLN A 200 -15.75 -2.06 -14.93
C GLN A 200 -15.33 -3.21 -15.86
N HIS A 201 -15.66 -3.13 -17.15
CA HIS A 201 -15.24 -4.12 -18.15
C HIS A 201 -13.72 -4.21 -18.27
N TYR A 202 -13.02 -3.09 -18.22
CA TYR A 202 -11.54 -3.07 -18.20
C TYR A 202 -11.00 -3.83 -16.98
N ILE A 203 -11.51 -3.53 -15.78
CA ILE A 203 -11.06 -4.19 -14.54
C ILE A 203 -11.37 -5.68 -14.57
N ILE A 204 -12.58 -6.07 -15.00
CA ILE A 204 -12.97 -7.48 -15.13
C ILE A 204 -12.03 -8.19 -16.12
N GLN A 205 -11.69 -7.55 -17.24
CA GLN A 205 -10.79 -8.11 -18.24
C GLN A 205 -9.40 -8.42 -17.66
N GLU A 206 -8.78 -7.46 -16.96
CA GLU A 206 -7.46 -7.67 -16.36
C GLU A 206 -7.53 -8.68 -15.22
N THR A 207 -8.58 -8.63 -14.39
CA THR A 207 -8.81 -9.61 -13.31
C THR A 207 -8.89 -11.04 -13.84
N GLN A 208 -9.64 -11.26 -14.92
CA GLN A 208 -9.77 -12.59 -15.53
C GLN A 208 -8.44 -13.09 -16.11
N LYS A 209 -7.65 -12.21 -16.74
CA LYS A 209 -6.31 -12.56 -17.22
C LYS A 209 -5.41 -13.02 -16.08
N LEU A 210 -5.35 -12.23 -15.00
CA LEU A 210 -4.52 -12.54 -13.84
C LEU A 210 -4.96 -13.85 -13.15
N TYR A 211 -6.27 -14.10 -13.03
CA TYR A 211 -6.79 -15.34 -12.48
C TYR A 211 -6.39 -16.56 -13.34
N ASP A 212 -6.52 -16.44 -14.67
CA ASP A 212 -6.15 -17.47 -15.63
C ASP A 212 -4.63 -17.74 -15.61
N GLU A 213 -3.80 -16.73 -15.33
CA GLU A 213 -2.34 -16.86 -15.17
C GLU A 213 -1.94 -17.55 -13.85
N GLN A 214 -2.65 -17.27 -12.75
CA GLN A 214 -2.40 -17.89 -11.44
C GLN A 214 -2.88 -19.34 -11.34
N SER A 215 -3.83 -19.73 -12.20
CA SER A 215 -4.44 -21.06 -12.21
C SER A 215 -3.71 -22.07 -13.10
N GLN A 216 -2.62 -21.66 -13.77
CA GLN A 216 -1.74 -22.50 -14.59
C GLN A 216 -0.52 -22.98 -13.81
#